data_AF-M3EYS6-F1
#
_entry.id   AF-M3EYS6-F1
#
_cell.length_a   1.000
_cell.length_b   1.000
_cell.length_c   1.000
_cell.angle_alpha   90.00
_cell.angle_beta   90.00
_cell.angle_gamma   90.00
#
_symmetry.space_group_name_H-M   'P 1'
#
loop_
_entity.id
_entity.type
_entity.pdbx_description
1 polymer ?
#
loop_
_entity_poly.entity_id
_entity_poly.type
_entity_poly.pdbx_seq_one_letter_code
_entity_poly.pdbx_strand_id
1 'polypeptide(L)'
;MNSKNTILSILIALISLVLFMNCGDKSEKPVETTSVPIATETASTLNPELQKGQEIFLQNCSSCHGEKGAGDGAAAASLNPKPRNYKAPASQWKNGNTEVGILKTLNNGIPNSPMVAYKFLGDENLKLLAKYVVHLSQN
;
A
#
# COMPACT_ATOMS: atom_id res chain seq x y z
N MET A 1 -44.63 32.82 35.01
CA MET A 1 -43.65 32.21 34.07
C MET A 1 -42.28 32.81 34.34
N ASN A 2 -41.34 31.98 34.79
CA ASN A 2 -40.05 32.38 35.33
C ASN A 2 -39.07 32.75 34.20
N SER A 3 -38.80 34.05 34.05
CA SER A 3 -37.88 34.64 33.04
C SER A 3 -36.50 33.97 32.98
N LYS A 4 -36.04 33.36 34.08
CA LYS A 4 -34.75 32.66 34.13
C LYS A 4 -34.72 31.39 33.27
N ASN A 5 -35.84 30.68 33.13
CA ASN A 5 -35.92 29.47 32.30
C ASN A 5 -36.02 29.82 30.82
N THR A 6 -36.62 30.96 30.47
CA THR A 6 -36.74 31.42 29.08
C THR A 6 -35.38 31.85 28.52
N ILE A 7 -34.53 32.49 29.34
CA ILE A 7 -33.18 32.91 28.93
C ILE A 7 -32.26 31.69 28.75
N LEU A 8 -32.39 30.67 29.60
CA LEU A 8 -31.60 29.43 29.47
C LEU A 8 -31.99 28.60 28.23
N SER A 9 -33.27 28.57 27.86
CA SER A 9 -33.74 27.91 26.62
C SER A 9 -33.29 28.64 25.35
N ILE A 10 -33.18 29.98 25.37
CA ILE A 10 -32.69 30.77 24.23
C ILE A 10 -31.18 30.58 24.03
N LEU A 11 -30.40 30.46 25.12
CA LEU A 11 -28.96 30.21 25.04
C LEU A 11 -28.63 28.81 24.48
N ILE A 12 -29.41 27.79 24.86
CA ILE A 12 -29.24 26.42 24.36
C ILE A 12 -29.64 26.34 22.87
N ALA A 13 -30.70 27.04 22.45
CA ALA A 13 -31.12 27.07 21.05
C ALA A 13 -30.10 27.79 20.13
N LEU A 14 -29.40 28.82 20.64
CA LEU A 14 -28.36 29.52 19.87
C LEU A 14 -27.06 28.73 19.77
N ILE A 15 -26.72 27.91 20.78
CA ILE A 15 -25.54 27.03 20.75
C ILE A 15 -25.76 25.83 19.80
N SER A 16 -26.99 25.36 19.61
CA SER A 16 -27.31 24.29 18.66
C SER A 16 -27.40 24.74 17.19
N LEU A 17 -27.52 26.05 16.91
CA LEU A 17 -27.57 26.58 15.55
C LEU A 17 -26.16 26.68 14.88
N VAL A 18 -25.09 26.53 15.65
CA VAL A 18 -23.70 26.64 15.15
C VAL A 18 -23.10 25.27 14.73
N LEU A 19 -23.86 24.17 14.85
CA LEU A 19 -23.38 22.82 14.54
C LEU A 19 -23.87 22.25 13.18
N PHE A 20 -24.57 23.04 12.36
CA PHE A 20 -25.11 22.60 11.06
C PHE A 20 -24.53 23.33 9.83
N MET A 21 -23.37 23.98 9.93
CA MET A 21 -22.73 24.64 8.77
C MET A 21 -21.24 24.27 8.63
N ASN A 22 -20.97 22.97 8.45
CA ASN A 22 -19.74 22.53 7.80
C ASN A 22 -20.02 21.41 6.78
N CYS A 23 -20.96 21.66 5.86
CA CYS A 23 -20.89 21.10 4.51
C CYS A 23 -19.97 22.02 3.70
N GLY A 24 -18.67 21.71 3.71
CA GLY A 24 -17.72 22.25 2.75
C GLY A 24 -17.92 21.55 1.40
N ASP A 25 -18.94 21.98 0.66
CA ASP A 25 -19.01 21.78 -0.78
C ASP A 25 -18.05 22.81 -1.40
N LYS A 26 -16.88 22.33 -1.85
CA LYS A 26 -16.07 23.09 -2.80
C LYS A 26 -16.27 22.44 -4.16
N SER A 27 -17.29 22.96 -4.82
CA SER A 27 -17.50 22.93 -6.25
C SER A 27 -16.17 22.88 -7.00
N GLU A 28 -16.02 21.83 -7.79
CA GLU A 28 -15.02 21.66 -8.81
C GLU A 28 -14.99 22.90 -9.70
N LYS A 29 -13.82 23.57 -9.77
CA LYS A 29 -13.58 24.54 -10.84
C LYS A 29 -13.25 23.76 -12.12
N PRO A 30 -13.90 24.05 -13.25
CA PRO A 30 -13.51 23.52 -14.55
C PRO A 30 -12.12 24.07 -14.89
N VAL A 31 -11.12 23.18 -14.98
CA VAL A 31 -9.87 23.50 -15.66
C VAL A 31 -9.96 22.88 -17.04
N GLU A 32 -10.43 23.71 -17.96
CA GLU A 32 -10.30 23.51 -19.39
C GLU A 32 -8.81 23.45 -19.76
N THR A 33 -8.40 22.27 -20.21
CA THR A 33 -7.39 21.98 -21.22
C THR A 33 -6.37 23.09 -21.52
N THR A 34 -5.23 23.02 -20.84
CA THR A 34 -3.96 23.31 -21.50
C THR A 34 -3.14 22.03 -21.48
N SER A 35 -3.17 21.34 -22.61
CA SER A 35 -2.22 20.34 -23.10
C SER A 35 -1.00 20.09 -22.21
N VAL A 36 -1.13 19.18 -21.25
CA VAL A 36 0.00 18.36 -20.84
C VAL A 36 -0.11 17.09 -21.69
N PRO A 37 0.89 16.78 -22.52
CA PRO A 37 0.88 15.51 -23.24
C PRO A 37 0.86 14.39 -22.20
N ILE A 38 -0.24 13.65 -22.20
CA ILE A 38 -0.29 12.19 -22.11
C ILE A 38 1.07 11.62 -21.67
N ALA A 39 1.27 11.45 -20.36
CA ALA A 39 2.28 10.52 -19.86
C ALA A 39 1.70 9.10 -19.95
N THR A 40 1.35 8.69 -21.16
CA THR A 40 1.24 7.28 -21.55
C THR A 40 2.59 6.90 -22.13
N GLU A 41 3.62 6.84 -21.30
CA GLU A 41 4.92 6.26 -21.63
C GLU A 41 5.49 5.63 -20.35
N THR A 42 4.90 4.57 -19.82
CA THR A 42 4.92 3.23 -20.40
C THR A 42 3.77 2.48 -19.75
N ALA A 43 2.70 2.19 -20.51
CA ALA A 43 1.76 1.16 -20.08
C ALA A 43 2.59 -0.12 -19.96
N SER A 44 2.86 -0.51 -18.71
CA SER A 44 3.62 -1.69 -18.33
C SER A 44 3.16 -2.87 -19.19
N THR A 45 4.05 -3.39 -20.05
CA THR A 45 3.79 -4.59 -20.88
C THR A 45 3.65 -5.86 -20.04
N LEU A 46 3.65 -5.72 -18.72
CA LEU A 46 3.31 -6.79 -17.80
C LEU A 46 1.87 -7.24 -18.04
N ASN A 47 1.65 -8.55 -17.94
CA ASN A 47 0.30 -9.09 -17.94
C ASN A 47 -0.50 -8.54 -16.73
N PRO A 48 -1.85 -8.56 -16.78
CA PRO A 48 -2.67 -8.00 -15.70
C PRO A 48 -2.39 -8.57 -14.30
N GLU A 49 -2.02 -9.85 -14.20
CA GLU A 49 -1.68 -10.47 -12.91
C GLU A 49 -0.40 -9.87 -12.32
N LEU A 50 0.61 -9.66 -13.15
CA LEU A 50 1.88 -9.04 -12.78
C LEU A 50 1.71 -7.56 -12.46
N GLN A 51 0.86 -6.84 -13.20
CA GLN A 51 0.51 -5.46 -12.85
C GLN A 51 -0.14 -5.40 -11.47
N LYS A 52 -1.10 -6.29 -11.18
CA LYS A 52 -1.73 -6.33 -9.87
C LYS A 52 -0.76 -6.71 -8.76
N GLY A 53 0.10 -7.70 -9.00
CA GLY A 53 1.17 -8.09 -8.09
C GLY A 53 2.16 -6.95 -7.83
N GLN A 54 2.48 -6.16 -8.86
CA GLN A 54 3.33 -4.96 -8.75
C GLN A 54 2.70 -3.92 -7.83
N GLU A 55 1.42 -3.58 -8.02
CA GLU A 55 0.72 -2.63 -7.15
C GLU A 55 0.79 -3.06 -5.68
N ILE A 56 0.49 -4.33 -5.41
CA ILE A 56 0.51 -4.89 -4.06
C ILE A 56 1.94 -4.83 -3.49
N PHE A 57 2.95 -5.17 -4.28
CA PHE A 57 4.35 -5.14 -3.89
C PHE A 57 4.82 -3.72 -3.54
N LEU A 58 4.46 -2.73 -4.37
CA LEU A 58 4.83 -1.34 -4.14
C LEU A 58 4.24 -0.81 -2.82
N GLN A 59 3.02 -1.18 -2.48
CA GLN A 59 2.36 -0.74 -1.24
C GLN A 59 2.87 -1.45 0.01
N ASN A 60 3.26 -2.72 -0.09
CA ASN A 60 3.49 -3.56 1.09
C ASN A 60 4.95 -4.00 1.28
N CYS A 61 5.78 -3.97 0.25
CA CYS A 61 7.08 -4.65 0.25
C CYS A 61 8.25 -3.74 -0.12
N SER A 62 8.01 -2.77 -0.99
CA SER A 62 9.05 -1.90 -1.59
C SER A 62 9.85 -1.11 -0.55
N SER A 63 9.24 -0.70 0.56
CA SER A 63 9.92 0.06 1.62
C SER A 63 11.09 -0.70 2.23
N CYS A 64 11.02 -2.04 2.24
CA CYS A 64 12.09 -2.91 2.72
C CYS A 64 12.89 -3.51 1.57
N HIS A 65 12.23 -4.05 0.55
CA HIS A 65 12.88 -4.79 -0.52
C HIS A 65 13.38 -3.94 -1.69
N GLY A 66 13.02 -2.65 -1.73
CA GLY A 66 13.25 -1.77 -2.88
C GLY A 66 12.25 -2.06 -4.00
N GLU A 67 11.97 -1.07 -4.86
CA GLU A 67 11.01 -1.22 -5.97
C GLU A 67 11.42 -2.33 -6.95
N LYS A 68 12.74 -2.56 -7.10
CA LYS A 68 13.30 -3.60 -7.97
C LYS A 68 13.66 -4.89 -7.22
N GLY A 69 13.31 -5.00 -5.94
CA GLY A 69 13.62 -6.18 -5.14
C GLY A 69 15.11 -6.36 -4.82
N ALA A 70 15.92 -5.31 -4.87
CA ALA A 70 17.37 -5.39 -4.63
C ALA A 70 17.75 -5.47 -3.14
N GLY A 71 16.77 -5.39 -2.23
CA GLY A 71 17.00 -5.40 -0.78
C GLY A 71 17.53 -4.08 -0.25
N ASP A 72 17.22 -2.98 -0.95
CA ASP A 72 17.76 -1.64 -0.77
C ASP A 72 16.66 -0.58 -0.54
N GLY A 73 15.45 -1.02 -0.12
CA GLY A 73 14.38 -0.10 0.25
C GLY A 73 14.80 0.83 1.39
N ALA A 74 14.10 1.95 1.56
CA ALA A 74 14.44 2.98 2.55
C ALA A 74 14.61 2.43 3.99
N ALA A 75 13.87 1.38 4.36
CA ALA A 75 13.98 0.72 5.66
C ALA A 75 15.12 -0.30 5.73
N ALA A 76 15.67 -0.77 4.61
CA ALA A 76 16.61 -1.89 4.56
C ALA A 76 17.87 -1.67 5.41
N ALA A 77 18.35 -0.43 5.52
CA ALA A 77 19.55 -0.09 6.28
C ALA A 77 19.42 -0.36 7.79
N SER A 78 18.19 -0.30 8.34
CA SER A 78 17.91 -0.53 9.76
C SER A 78 17.46 -1.97 10.08
N LEU A 79 17.41 -2.87 9.09
CA LEU A 79 16.90 -4.23 9.27
C LEU A 79 18.05 -5.24 9.39
N ASN A 80 17.92 -6.14 10.38
CA ASN A 80 18.84 -7.27 10.57
C ASN A 80 18.03 -8.57 10.77
N PRO A 81 18.20 -9.60 9.92
CA PRO A 81 18.99 -9.59 8.69
C PRO A 81 18.46 -8.58 7.65
N LYS A 82 19.33 -8.16 6.73
CA LYS A 82 18.92 -7.31 5.60
C LYS A 82 17.88 -8.04 4.72
N PRO A 83 16.95 -7.30 4.10
CA PRO A 83 16.02 -7.87 3.14
C PRO A 83 16.74 -8.60 1.99
N ARG A 84 16.12 -9.67 1.48
CA ARG A 84 16.67 -10.46 0.37
C ARG A 84 16.74 -9.62 -0.90
N ASN A 85 17.90 -9.61 -1.55
CA ASN A 85 18.03 -9.26 -2.96
C ASN A 85 17.47 -10.41 -3.81
N TYR A 86 16.44 -10.13 -4.61
CA TYR A 86 15.73 -11.13 -5.41
C TYR A 86 16.54 -11.67 -6.60
N LYS A 87 17.65 -11.00 -6.96
CA LYS A 87 18.62 -11.51 -7.95
C LYS A 87 19.60 -12.53 -7.38
N ALA A 88 19.58 -12.76 -6.07
CA ALA A 88 20.44 -13.75 -5.46
C ALA A 88 20.08 -15.17 -5.94
N PRO A 89 21.06 -16.08 -6.06
CA PRO A 89 20.83 -17.47 -6.42
C PRO A 89 19.78 -18.13 -5.52
N ALA A 90 19.01 -19.07 -6.07
CA ALA A 90 17.95 -19.79 -5.36
C ALA A 90 18.42 -20.42 -4.03
N SER A 91 19.69 -20.85 -3.95
CA SER A 91 20.30 -21.41 -2.74
C SER A 91 20.35 -20.45 -1.54
N GLN A 92 20.23 -19.14 -1.78
CA GLN A 92 20.20 -18.14 -0.71
C GLN A 92 18.78 -17.79 -0.24
N TRP A 93 17.74 -18.29 -0.91
CA TRP A 93 16.35 -18.06 -0.53
C TRP A 93 15.93 -19.04 0.57
N LYS A 94 15.36 -18.53 1.67
CA LYS A 94 14.99 -19.36 2.82
C LYS A 94 14.01 -20.47 2.48
N ASN A 95 13.06 -20.19 1.58
CA ASN A 95 12.05 -21.14 1.12
C ASN A 95 12.08 -21.35 -0.41
N GLY A 96 13.14 -20.90 -1.09
CA GLY A 96 13.22 -20.90 -2.56
C GLY A 96 12.62 -19.66 -3.23
N ASN A 97 12.95 -19.46 -4.51
CA ASN A 97 12.50 -18.35 -5.37
C ASN A 97 11.41 -18.77 -6.37
N THR A 98 10.73 -19.88 -6.12
CA THR A 98 9.56 -20.33 -6.89
C THR A 98 8.29 -19.75 -6.28
N GLU A 99 7.19 -19.74 -7.03
CA GLU A 99 5.89 -19.25 -6.54
C GLU A 99 5.48 -19.96 -5.23
N VAL A 100 5.66 -21.28 -5.15
CA VAL A 100 5.39 -22.07 -3.94
C VAL A 100 6.26 -21.63 -2.76
N GLY A 101 7.55 -21.41 -2.98
CA GLY A 101 8.49 -20.97 -1.94
C GLY A 101 8.18 -19.56 -1.44
N ILE A 102 7.84 -18.66 -2.35
CA ILE A 102 7.46 -17.29 -2.03
C ILE A 102 6.12 -17.27 -1.30
N LEU A 103 5.10 -18.02 -1.76
CA LEU A 103 3.83 -18.17 -1.05
C LEU A 103 4.03 -18.70 0.37
N LYS A 104 4.90 -19.68 0.58
CA LYS A 104 5.24 -20.17 1.93
C LYS A 104 5.81 -19.05 2.80
N THR A 105 6.65 -18.18 2.23
CA THR A 105 7.22 -17.03 2.93
C THR A 105 6.17 -15.98 3.24
N LEU A 106 5.33 -15.61 2.27
CA LEU A 106 4.25 -14.64 2.46
C LEU A 106 3.22 -15.11 3.50
N ASN A 107 2.94 -16.42 3.54
CA ASN A 107 2.01 -16.99 4.51
C ASN A 107 2.54 -17.03 5.95
N ASN A 108 3.84 -17.21 6.15
CA ASN A 108 4.39 -17.54 7.46
C ASN A 108 5.40 -16.51 7.98
N GLY A 109 5.81 -15.56 7.14
CA GLY A 109 7.01 -14.77 7.38
C GLY A 109 8.27 -15.63 7.41
N ILE A 110 9.36 -15.06 7.92
CA ILE A 110 10.60 -15.76 8.22
C ILE A 110 10.89 -15.58 9.72
N PRO A 111 10.87 -16.66 10.53
CA PRO A 111 11.17 -16.58 11.95
C PRO A 111 12.52 -15.92 12.24
N ASN A 112 12.60 -15.15 13.32
CA ASN A 112 13.79 -14.38 13.73
C ASN A 112 14.28 -13.39 12.66
N SER A 113 13.35 -12.82 11.89
CA SER A 113 13.65 -11.74 10.95
C SER A 113 12.52 -10.71 10.94
N PRO A 114 12.74 -9.51 10.37
CA PRO A 114 11.69 -8.51 10.17
C PRO A 114 10.62 -8.90 9.14
N MET A 115 10.81 -10.01 8.39
CA MET A 115 9.85 -10.43 7.37
C MET A 115 8.63 -11.11 8.02
N VAL A 116 7.58 -10.34 8.25
CA VAL A 116 6.30 -10.80 8.82
C VAL A 116 5.46 -11.60 7.81
N ALA A 117 4.41 -12.25 8.30
CA ALA A 117 3.39 -12.86 7.46
C ALA A 117 2.41 -11.80 6.91
N TYR A 118 1.93 -12.01 5.68
CA TYR A 118 1.03 -11.12 4.95
C TYR A 118 -0.34 -11.76 4.65
N LYS A 119 -0.73 -12.80 5.41
CA LYS A 119 -2.01 -13.53 5.25
C LYS A 119 -3.26 -12.63 5.19
N PHE A 120 -3.21 -11.47 5.82
CA PHE A 120 -4.30 -10.49 5.80
C PHE A 120 -4.63 -9.95 4.40
N LEU A 121 -3.72 -10.09 3.43
CA LEU A 121 -3.97 -9.71 2.03
C LEU A 121 -4.92 -10.68 1.31
N GLY A 122 -5.10 -11.90 1.82
CA GLY A 122 -5.92 -12.94 1.20
C GLY A 122 -5.19 -13.73 0.12
N ASP A 123 -5.63 -14.97 -0.12
CA ASP A 123 -4.91 -15.97 -0.93
C ASP A 123 -4.69 -15.55 -2.39
N GLU A 124 -5.67 -14.87 -3.01
CA GLU A 124 -5.54 -14.37 -4.38
C GLU A 124 -4.43 -13.33 -4.49
N ASN A 125 -4.44 -12.33 -3.62
CA ASN A 125 -3.41 -11.29 -3.61
C ASN A 125 -2.03 -11.85 -3.29
N LEU A 126 -1.94 -12.85 -2.41
CA LEU A 126 -0.67 -13.52 -2.13
C LEU A 126 -0.12 -14.28 -3.35
N LYS A 127 -0.98 -14.91 -4.16
CA LYS A 127 -0.57 -15.56 -5.42
C LYS A 127 -0.07 -14.54 -6.43
N LEU A 128 -0.79 -13.43 -6.62
CA LEU A 128 -0.37 -12.35 -7.52
C LEU A 128 0.96 -11.73 -7.08
N LEU A 129 1.11 -11.49 -5.78
CA LEU A 129 2.36 -11.00 -5.19
C LEU A 129 3.51 -11.99 -5.39
N ALA A 130 3.27 -13.29 -5.19
CA ALA A 130 4.27 -14.33 -5.40
C ALA A 130 4.73 -14.39 -6.86
N LYS A 131 3.80 -14.34 -7.83
CA LYS A 131 4.11 -14.26 -9.26
C LYS A 131 4.99 -13.05 -9.58
N TYR A 132 4.69 -11.89 -8.99
CA TYR A 132 5.48 -10.68 -9.21
C TYR A 132 6.89 -10.76 -8.61
N VAL A 133 7.04 -11.34 -7.42
CA VAL A 133 8.37 -11.58 -6.83
C VAL A 133 9.19 -12.57 -7.67
N VAL A 134 8.57 -13.61 -8.24
CA VAL A 134 9.23 -14.49 -9.22
C VAL A 134 9.69 -13.67 -10.43
N HIS A 135 8.83 -12.81 -10.98
CA HIS A 135 9.17 -11.94 -12.11
C HIS A 135 10.39 -11.05 -11.81
N LEU A 136 10.44 -10.39 -10.64
CA LEU A 136 11.59 -9.59 -10.20
C LEU A 136 12.87 -10.42 -10.02
N SER A 137 12.75 -11.69 -9.60
CA SER A 137 13.93 -12.55 -9.48
C SER A 137 14.58 -12.88 -10.83
N GLN A 138 13.81 -12.75 -11.93
CA GLN A 138 14.23 -13.08 -13.29
C GLN A 138 14.59 -11.86 -14.16
N ASN A 139 14.01 -10.67 -13.88
CA ASN A 139 14.14 -9.44 -14.70
C ASN A 139 14.62 -8.25 -13.88
#